data_AF-A0A7R9GSK6-F1
#
_entry.id   AF-A0A7R9GSK6-F1
#
_cell.length_a   1.000
_cell.length_b   1.000
_cell.length_c   1.000
_cell.angle_alpha   90.00
_cell.angle_beta   90.00
_cell.angle_gamma   90.00
#
_symmetry.space_group_name_H-M   'P 1'
#
loop_
_entity.id
_entity.type
_entity.pdbx_description
1 polymer ?
#
loop_
_entity_poly.entity_id
_entity_poly.type
_entity_poly.pdbx_seq_one_letter_code
_entity_poly.pdbx_strand_id
1 'polypeptide(L)'
;MSTRPTTSLALWVTMGATALTAAVVAQWYGRWKNNRPPIKWRRVGELLELTLYPLKSGRGIDLEEADCAELGLRTTDKRRLVLRDRFFLAYNASSGEFVTARGHPKMVLIQVVPREDGDVTFLAPGMPELRVRLPTEGSAVEKRECTSCHQERCSQLNPLNR
;
A
#
# COMPACT_ATOMS: atom_id res chain seq x y z
N MET A 1 -39.71 48.93 -28.23
CA MET A 1 -39.01 47.65 -28.46
C MET A 1 -38.59 47.08 -27.12
N SER A 2 -39.33 46.12 -26.58
CA SER A 2 -38.88 45.29 -25.45
C SER A 2 -39.44 43.89 -25.64
N THR A 3 -38.69 43.06 -26.35
CA THR A 3 -38.97 41.63 -26.46
C THR A 3 -38.27 40.95 -25.28
N ARG A 4 -39.03 40.43 -24.32
CA ARG A 4 -38.54 39.49 -23.30
C ARG A 4 -39.00 38.08 -23.67
N PRO A 5 -38.19 37.27 -24.40
CA PRO A 5 -38.46 35.85 -24.53
C PRO A 5 -37.50 35.10 -23.60
N THR A 6 -37.72 35.09 -22.28
CA THR A 6 -36.77 34.42 -21.37
C THR A 6 -37.38 33.53 -20.30
N THR A 7 -38.69 33.56 -20.06
CA THR A 7 -39.33 32.71 -19.04
C THR A 7 -39.35 31.23 -19.43
N SER A 8 -39.60 30.91 -20.70
CA SER A 8 -39.66 29.52 -21.19
C SER A 8 -38.29 28.83 -21.18
N LEU A 9 -37.24 29.49 -21.68
CA LEU A 9 -35.86 28.96 -21.64
C LEU A 9 -35.35 28.77 -20.21
N ALA A 10 -35.69 29.69 -19.30
CA ALA A 10 -35.34 29.56 -17.90
C ALA A 10 -35.99 28.32 -17.24
N LEU A 11 -37.25 28.00 -17.58
CA LEU A 11 -37.95 26.82 -17.08
C LEU A 11 -37.34 25.49 -17.57
N TRP A 12 -36.90 25.42 -18.84
CA TRP A 12 -36.23 24.22 -19.35
C TRP A 12 -34.86 24.00 -18.71
N VAL A 13 -34.11 25.07 -18.45
CA VAL A 13 -32.81 25.00 -17.77
C VAL A 13 -32.97 24.53 -16.32
N THR A 14 -33.99 25.02 -15.59
CA THR A 14 -34.23 24.58 -14.20
C THR A 14 -34.70 23.13 -14.12
N MET A 15 -35.58 22.70 -15.03
CA MET A 15 -36.01 21.29 -15.11
C MET A 15 -34.83 20.36 -15.44
N GLY A 16 -33.99 20.74 -16.40
CA GLY A 16 -32.78 19.99 -16.76
C GLY A 16 -31.80 19.87 -15.58
N ALA A 17 -31.54 20.97 -14.86
CA ALA A 17 -30.68 20.97 -13.67
C ALA A 17 -31.25 20.09 -12.53
N THR A 18 -32.56 20.10 -12.35
CA THR A 18 -33.23 19.28 -11.31
C THR A 18 -33.17 17.79 -11.64
N ALA A 19 -33.37 17.42 -12.91
CA ALA A 19 -33.26 16.03 -13.35
C ALA A 19 -31.82 15.49 -13.22
N LEU A 20 -30.81 16.29 -13.59
CA LEU A 20 -29.40 15.92 -13.45
C LEU A 20 -28.99 15.74 -11.99
N THR A 21 -29.39 16.66 -11.11
CA THR A 21 -29.11 16.54 -9.67
C THR A 21 -29.78 15.32 -9.06
N ALA A 22 -31.05 15.04 -9.41
CA ALA A 22 -31.73 13.82 -8.97
C ALA A 22 -31.01 12.54 -9.45
N ALA A 23 -30.54 12.50 -10.69
CA ALA A 23 -29.80 11.37 -11.24
C ALA A 23 -28.46 11.15 -10.51
N VAL A 24 -27.71 12.22 -10.25
CA VAL A 24 -26.44 12.14 -9.48
C VAL A 24 -26.70 11.64 -8.06
N VAL A 25 -27.73 12.16 -7.37
CA VAL A 25 -28.10 11.72 -6.01
C VAL A 25 -28.53 10.25 -6.01
N ALA A 26 -29.33 9.81 -6.97
CA ALA A 26 -29.74 8.41 -7.09
C ALA A 26 -28.54 7.48 -7.32
N GLN A 27 -27.61 7.89 -8.20
CA GLN A 27 -26.38 7.13 -8.46
C GLN A 27 -25.48 7.08 -7.22
N TRP A 28 -25.32 8.20 -6.51
CA TRP A 28 -24.55 8.27 -5.26
C TRP A 28 -25.17 7.39 -4.17
N TYR A 29 -26.49 7.46 -3.98
CA TYR A 29 -27.22 6.65 -3.01
C TYR A 29 -27.11 5.16 -3.33
N GLY A 30 -27.23 4.77 -4.61
CA GLY A 30 -27.05 3.39 -5.05
C GLY A 30 -25.64 2.87 -4.77
N ARG A 31 -24.60 3.67 -5.07
CA ARG A 31 -23.20 3.35 -4.74
C ARG A 31 -22.99 3.21 -3.24
N TRP A 32 -23.52 4.13 -2.46
CA TRP A 32 -23.41 4.10 -1.01
C TRP A 32 -24.09 2.89 -0.40
N LYS A 33 -25.31 2.55 -0.84
CA LYS A 33 -26.04 1.36 -0.36
C LYS A 33 -25.30 0.07 -0.69
N ASN A 34 -24.71 -0.03 -1.88
CA ASN A 34 -23.95 -1.21 -2.30
C ASN A 34 -22.60 -1.35 -1.58
N ASN A 35 -22.00 -0.25 -1.14
CA ASN A 35 -20.74 -0.25 -0.41
C ASN A 35 -20.91 -0.35 1.12
N ARG A 36 -22.15 -0.52 1.62
CA ARG A 36 -22.38 -0.69 3.05
C ARG A 36 -22.06 -2.13 3.48
N PRO A 37 -21.24 -2.32 4.52
CA PRO A 37 -21.05 -3.64 5.11
C PRO A 37 -22.40 -4.19 5.61
N PRO A 38 -22.57 -5.53 5.61
CA PRO A 38 -23.81 -6.15 6.03
C PRO A 38 -24.09 -5.87 7.51
N ILE A 39 -25.37 -5.69 7.84
CA ILE A 39 -25.82 -5.48 9.24
C ILE A 39 -25.69 -6.78 10.04
N LYS A 40 -25.88 -7.93 9.38
CA LYS A 40 -25.79 -9.26 10.00
C LYS A 40 -24.51 -9.95 9.55
N TRP A 41 -23.60 -10.16 10.49
CA TRP A 41 -22.38 -10.92 10.28
C TRP A 41 -22.60 -12.39 10.64
N ARG A 42 -22.06 -13.29 9.81
CA ARG A 42 -22.01 -14.72 10.10
C ARG A 42 -20.55 -15.12 10.29
N ARG A 43 -20.22 -15.76 11.40
CA ARG A 43 -18.89 -16.32 11.64
C ARG A 43 -18.60 -17.40 10.59
N VAL A 44 -17.47 -17.28 9.89
CA VAL A 44 -17.04 -18.21 8.83
C VAL A 44 -15.78 -19.01 9.20
N GLY A 45 -15.10 -18.64 10.28
CA GLY A 45 -13.88 -19.29 10.74
C GLY A 45 -13.26 -18.54 11.91
N GLU A 46 -12.08 -19.00 12.31
CA GLU A 46 -11.18 -18.36 13.27
C GLU A 46 -9.80 -18.25 12.63
N LEU A 47 -9.07 -17.19 13.01
CA LEU A 47 -7.69 -17.00 12.60
C LEU A 47 -6.81 -17.94 13.45
N LEU A 48 -6.10 -18.86 12.79
CA LEU A 48 -5.19 -19.79 13.47
C LEU A 48 -3.80 -19.19 13.66
N GLU A 49 -3.30 -18.51 12.63
CA GLU A 49 -1.94 -18.01 12.56
C GLU A 49 -1.92 -16.67 11.82
N LEU A 50 -1.08 -15.77 12.29
CA LEU A 50 -0.90 -14.44 11.73
C LEU A 50 0.58 -14.22 11.48
N THR A 51 0.98 -14.14 10.21
CA THR A 51 2.39 -13.99 9.84
C THR A 51 2.62 -12.69 9.09
N LEU A 52 3.61 -11.91 9.55
CA LEU A 52 4.06 -10.65 8.94
C LEU A 52 5.34 -10.87 8.13
N TYR A 53 5.44 -10.28 6.93
CA TYR A 53 6.64 -10.37 6.08
C TYR A 53 7.29 -9.01 5.88
N PRO A 54 8.09 -8.51 6.86
CA PRO A 54 8.67 -7.17 6.78
C PRO A 54 9.65 -6.97 5.61
N LEU A 55 10.36 -8.02 5.17
CA LEU A 55 11.21 -8.00 3.99
C LEU A 55 10.53 -8.75 2.83
N LYS A 56 10.45 -8.13 1.64
CA LYS A 56 9.91 -8.79 0.45
C LYS A 56 10.69 -10.07 0.13
N SER A 57 9.98 -11.20 0.09
CA SER A 57 10.55 -12.54 -0.08
C SER A 57 11.52 -12.98 1.03
N GLY A 58 11.49 -12.29 2.17
CA GLY A 58 12.21 -12.66 3.39
C GLY A 58 11.43 -13.68 4.24
N ARG A 59 11.95 -13.96 5.44
CA ARG A 59 11.27 -14.81 6.41
C ARG A 59 10.05 -14.10 7.00
N GLY A 60 8.98 -14.86 7.24
CA GLY A 60 7.83 -14.42 8.02
C GLY A 60 8.13 -14.37 9.52
N ILE A 61 7.38 -13.53 10.22
CA ILE A 61 7.37 -13.41 11.68
C ILE A 61 5.96 -13.72 12.14
N ASP A 62 5.80 -14.71 13.00
CA ASP A 62 4.50 -15.07 13.56
C ASP A 62 4.15 -14.09 14.68
N LEU A 63 2.90 -13.66 14.68
CA LEU A 63 2.35 -12.64 15.57
C LEU A 63 1.12 -13.20 16.28
N GLU A 64 0.93 -12.80 17.53
CA GLU A 64 -0.32 -13.05 18.27
C GLU A 64 -1.38 -11.99 17.92
N GLU A 65 -0.94 -10.76 17.67
CA GLU A 65 -1.77 -9.61 17.32
C GLU A 65 -1.07 -8.70 16.30
N ALA A 66 -1.86 -8.01 15.49
CA ALA A 66 -1.37 -6.99 14.58
C ALA A 66 -2.44 -5.92 14.36
N ASP A 67 -1.98 -4.71 14.07
CA ASP A 67 -2.83 -3.62 13.62
C ASP A 67 -3.08 -3.74 12.11
N CYS A 68 -4.34 -3.67 11.70
CA CYS A 68 -4.72 -3.54 10.29
C CYS A 68 -4.60 -2.08 9.85
N ALA A 69 -3.52 -1.76 9.13
CA ALA A 69 -3.33 -0.44 8.52
C ALA A 69 -3.72 -0.43 7.03
N GLU A 70 -3.81 0.77 6.43
CA GLU A 70 -4.22 0.95 5.04
C GLU A 70 -3.38 0.16 4.03
N LEU A 71 -2.06 0.05 4.27
CA LEU A 71 -1.13 -0.69 3.39
C LEU A 71 -0.84 -2.13 3.86
N GLY A 72 -1.61 -2.65 4.82
CA GLY A 72 -1.45 -4.00 5.36
C GLY A 72 -1.16 -4.03 6.86
N LEU A 73 -0.72 -5.19 7.33
CA LEU A 73 -0.47 -5.43 8.75
C LEU A 73 0.73 -4.62 9.26
N ARG A 74 0.66 -4.21 10.52
CA ARG A 74 1.79 -3.65 11.28
C ARG A 74 1.81 -4.22 12.70
N THR A 75 2.98 -4.26 13.31
CA THR A 75 3.11 -4.69 14.72
C THR A 75 2.44 -3.69 15.67
N THR A 76 1.86 -4.21 16.76
CA THR A 76 1.18 -3.40 17.79
C THR A 76 2.17 -2.73 18.75
N ASP A 77 3.34 -3.32 18.97
CA ASP A 77 4.37 -2.78 19.87
C ASP A 77 4.94 -1.45 19.35
N LYS A 78 4.65 -0.38 20.09
CA LYS A 78 5.13 0.98 19.83
C LYS A 78 6.41 1.35 20.59
N ARG A 79 6.89 0.50 21.51
CA ARG A 79 8.15 0.74 22.24
C ARG A 79 9.36 0.48 21.34
N ARG A 80 9.17 -0.36 20.32
CA ARG A 80 10.17 -0.69 19.30
C ARG A 80 9.78 -0.07 17.97
N LEU A 81 10.68 -0.20 16.99
CA LEU A 81 10.37 0.08 15.61
C LEU A 81 9.14 -0.73 15.16
N VAL A 82 8.11 -0.02 14.69
CA VAL A 82 6.89 -0.64 14.13
C VAL A 82 7.22 -1.29 12.80
N LEU A 83 7.20 -2.62 12.74
CA LEU A 83 7.34 -3.35 11.50
C LEU A 83 6.02 -3.35 10.73
N ARG A 84 6.12 -3.26 9.40
CA ARG A 84 4.98 -3.25 8.47
C ARG A 84 5.17 -4.32 7.41
N ASP A 85 4.07 -4.82 6.85
CA ASP A 85 4.15 -5.83 5.79
C ASP A 85 4.90 -5.26 4.56
N ARG A 86 5.92 -5.99 4.11
CA ARG A 86 6.75 -5.72 2.93
C ARG A 86 7.39 -4.33 2.91
N PHE A 87 7.77 -3.83 4.09
CA PHE A 87 8.39 -2.52 4.24
C PHE A 87 9.81 -2.44 3.65
N PHE A 88 10.55 -3.55 3.69
CA PHE A 88 11.91 -3.63 3.16
C PHE A 88 11.97 -4.39 1.83
N LEU A 89 12.94 -4.01 1.01
CA LEU A 89 13.16 -4.56 -0.32
C LEU A 89 14.64 -4.64 -0.63
N ALA A 90 15.12 -5.82 -1.00
CA ALA A 90 16.45 -5.99 -1.56
C ALA A 90 16.41 -5.66 -3.06
N TYR A 91 17.41 -4.91 -3.52
CA TYR A 91 17.57 -4.57 -4.93
C TYR A 91 19.05 -4.54 -5.30
N ASN A 92 19.34 -4.72 -6.58
CA ASN A 92 20.68 -4.59 -7.12
C ASN A 92 20.98 -3.11 -7.35
N ALA A 93 22.05 -2.59 -6.73
CA ALA A 93 22.36 -1.16 -6.75
C ALA A 93 22.73 -0.62 -8.14
N SER A 94 23.29 -1.44 -9.04
CA SER A 94 23.72 -1.00 -10.37
C SER A 94 22.60 -1.05 -11.41
N SER A 95 21.71 -2.05 -11.32
CA SER A 95 20.59 -2.22 -12.26
C SER A 95 19.26 -1.62 -11.76
N GLY A 96 19.12 -1.43 -10.45
CA GLY A 96 17.85 -1.03 -9.83
C GLY A 96 16.82 -2.16 -9.72
N GLU A 97 17.17 -3.37 -10.17
CA GLU A 97 16.24 -4.51 -10.18
C GLU A 97 16.02 -5.09 -8.79
N PHE A 98 14.78 -5.50 -8.51
CA PHE A 98 14.44 -6.13 -7.24
C PHE A 98 14.94 -7.57 -7.16
N VAL A 99 15.53 -7.90 -6.01
CA VAL A 99 15.93 -9.26 -5.69
C VAL A 99 14.76 -9.97 -5.01
N THR A 100 14.40 -11.15 -5.51
CA THR A 100 13.29 -11.95 -4.97
C THR A 100 13.71 -13.39 -4.75
N ALA A 101 12.94 -14.12 -3.92
CA ALA A 101 13.19 -15.53 -3.65
C ALA A 101 13.08 -16.44 -4.88
N ARG A 102 12.48 -15.97 -5.99
CA ARG A 102 12.45 -16.73 -7.26
C ARG A 102 13.85 -16.93 -7.84
N GLY A 103 14.66 -15.88 -7.82
CA GLY A 103 16.06 -15.94 -8.25
C GLY A 103 17.02 -16.25 -7.10
N HIS A 104 16.64 -15.93 -5.87
CA HIS A 104 17.49 -16.06 -4.69
C HIS A 104 16.74 -16.77 -3.54
N PRO A 105 16.48 -18.09 -3.64
CA PRO A 105 15.62 -18.80 -2.69
C PRO A 105 16.04 -18.68 -1.23
N LYS A 106 17.35 -18.53 -0.96
CA LYS A 106 17.90 -18.36 0.40
C LYS A 106 17.44 -17.06 1.10
N MET A 107 16.83 -16.11 0.38
CA MET A 107 16.24 -14.91 0.99
C MET A 107 15.20 -15.24 2.06
N VAL A 108 14.49 -16.36 1.94
CA VAL A 108 13.48 -16.79 2.92
C VAL A 108 14.07 -17.11 4.30
N LEU A 109 15.40 -17.21 4.42
CA LEU A 109 16.10 -17.43 5.67
C LEU A 109 16.45 -16.12 6.39
N ILE A 110 16.29 -14.97 5.70
CA ILE A 110 16.63 -13.66 6.25
C ILE A 110 15.53 -13.23 7.23
N GLN A 111 15.90 -13.13 8.50
CA GLN A 111 15.09 -12.62 9.59
C GLN A 111 15.25 -11.10 9.71
N VAL A 112 14.15 -10.41 10.02
CA VAL A 112 14.14 -8.97 10.29
C VAL A 112 13.77 -8.78 11.75
N VAL A 113 14.63 -8.13 12.52
CA VAL A 113 14.44 -7.94 13.95
C VAL A 113 14.47 -6.45 14.28
N PRO A 114 13.39 -5.88 14.82
CA PRO A 114 13.38 -4.49 15.26
C PRO A 114 14.19 -4.36 16.56
N ARG A 115 14.95 -3.28 16.69
CA ARG A 115 15.73 -2.96 17.90
C ARG A 115 15.08 -1.83 18.69
N GLU A 116 15.46 -1.71 19.96
CA GLU A 116 14.87 -0.73 20.90
C GLU A 116 15.31 0.70 20.61
N ASP A 117 16.46 0.88 19.95
CA ASP A 117 16.99 2.18 19.55
C ASP A 117 16.42 2.69 18.20
N GLY A 118 15.40 2.01 17.66
CA GLY A 118 14.75 2.37 16.40
C GLY A 118 15.43 1.82 15.14
N ASP A 119 16.55 1.11 15.30
CA ASP A 119 17.22 0.42 14.21
C ASP A 119 16.52 -0.90 13.85
N VAL A 120 16.86 -1.41 12.66
CA VAL A 120 16.48 -2.75 12.24
C VAL A 120 17.72 -3.60 12.01
N THR A 121 17.66 -4.87 12.38
CA THR A 121 18.73 -5.84 12.11
C THR A 121 18.24 -6.96 11.22
N PHE A 122 19.01 -7.28 10.19
CA PHE A 122 18.80 -8.43 9.32
C PHE A 122 19.77 -9.54 9.73
N LEU A 123 19.22 -10.74 9.98
CA LEU A 123 19.98 -11.92 10.38
C LEU A 123 19.82 -13.01 9.32
N ALA A 124 20.91 -13.65 8.94
CA ALA A 124 20.90 -14.79 8.03
C ALA A 124 21.86 -15.88 8.53
N PRO A 125 21.57 -17.17 8.33
CA PRO A 125 22.44 -18.26 8.77
C PRO A 125 23.84 -18.15 8.17
N GLY A 126 24.87 -18.20 9.04
CA GLY A 126 26.28 -18.14 8.62
C GLY A 126 26.75 -16.79 8.10
N MET A 127 25.99 -15.71 8.32
CA MET A 127 26.36 -14.35 7.93
C MET A 127 26.45 -13.43 9.15
N PRO A 128 27.29 -12.38 9.11
CA PRO A 128 27.29 -11.34 10.13
C PRO A 128 25.95 -10.59 10.12
N GLU A 129 25.58 -10.05 11.28
CA GLU A 129 24.37 -9.25 11.41
C GLU A 129 24.48 -7.96 10.61
N LEU A 130 23.44 -7.62 9.83
CA LEU A 130 23.37 -6.35 9.13
C LEU A 130 22.42 -5.42 9.89
N ARG A 131 22.99 -4.42 10.58
CA ARG A 131 22.22 -3.37 11.26
C ARG A 131 22.04 -2.17 10.33
N VAL A 132 20.81 -1.69 10.22
CA VAL A 132 20.44 -0.53 9.40
C VAL A 132 19.70 0.48 10.28
N ARG A 133 20.20 1.72 10.28
CA ARG A 133 19.51 2.85 10.90
C ARG A 133 18.50 3.42 9.92
N LEU A 134 17.25 3.57 10.36
CA LEU A 134 16.21 4.12 9.52
C LEU A 134 16.26 5.65 9.50
N PRO A 135 15.94 6.27 8.35
CA PRO A 135 15.85 7.72 8.26
C PRO A 135 14.67 8.23 9.09
N THR A 136 14.91 9.27 9.88
CA THR A 136 13.86 10.03 10.58
C THR A 136 13.31 11.13 9.68
N GLU A 137 12.10 11.60 9.96
CA GLU A 137 11.51 12.74 9.24
C GLU A 137 12.46 13.95 9.27
N GLY A 138 12.69 14.56 8.11
CA GLY A 138 13.62 15.69 7.95
C GLY A 138 15.05 15.32 7.57
N SER A 139 15.42 14.03 7.54
CA SER A 139 16.71 13.60 7.00
C SER A 139 16.73 13.68 5.46
N ALA A 140 17.85 14.14 4.90
CA ALA A 140 18.07 14.15 3.45
C ALA A 140 18.29 12.72 2.96
N VAL A 141 17.21 12.06 2.53
CA VAL A 141 17.25 10.72 1.95
C VAL A 141 17.33 10.82 0.43
N GLU A 142 18.35 10.23 -0.17
CA GLU A 142 18.42 10.04 -1.62
C GLU A 142 17.29 9.12 -2.05
N LYS A 143 16.28 9.67 -2.73
CA LYS A 143 15.16 8.88 -3.26
C LYS A 143 15.59 8.24 -4.57
N ARG A 144 15.51 6.92 -4.63
CA ARG A 144 15.68 6.17 -5.87
C ARG A 144 14.35 5.60 -6.30
N GLU A 145 14.01 5.82 -7.56
CA GLU A 145 12.89 5.11 -8.18
C GLU A 145 13.37 3.75 -8.64
N CYS A 146 12.72 2.71 -8.10
CA CYS A 146 12.98 1.34 -8.50
C CYS A 146 11.71 0.80 -9.18
N THR A 147 11.86 0.25 -10.38
CA THR A 147 10.73 -0.22 -11.17
C THR A 147 10.50 -1.72 -10.95
N SER A 148 9.29 -2.10 -10.56
CA SER A 148 8.89 -3.52 -10.49
C SER A 148 8.28 -3.93 -11.81
N CYS A 149 9.05 -4.52 -12.71
CA CYS A 149 8.51 -5.06 -13.96
C CYS A 149 8.14 -6.53 -13.82
N HIS A 150 6.84 -6.83 -13.98
CA HIS A 150 6.39 -8.19 -14.17
C HIS A 150 6.49 -8.55 -15.66
N GLN A 151 7.57 -9.26 -16.00
CA GLN A 151 7.88 -10.00 -17.24
C GLN A 151 7.76 -9.33 -18.62
N GLU A 152 6.85 -8.39 -18.90
CA GLU A 152 6.62 -7.93 -20.30
C GLU A 152 6.57 -6.42 -20.53
N ARG A 153 6.74 -5.58 -19.49
CA ARG A 153 6.58 -4.12 -19.63
C ARG A 153 7.78 -3.27 -19.21
N CYS A 154 8.98 -3.85 -19.15
CA CYS A 154 10.21 -3.09 -18.85
C CYS A 154 10.95 -2.56 -20.08
N SER A 155 10.69 -3.11 -21.27
CA SER A 155 11.38 -2.72 -22.50
C SER A 155 11.03 -1.30 -23.01
N GLN A 156 10.15 -0.57 -22.33
CA GLN A 156 9.71 0.78 -22.75
C GLN A 156 10.12 1.91 -21.79
N LEU A 157 10.77 1.61 -20.67
CA LEU A 157 11.30 2.64 -19.78
C LEU A 157 12.71 3.01 -20.25
N ASN A 158 12.76 3.86 -21.26
CA ASN A 158 14.00 4.42 -21.79
C ASN A 158 14.60 5.40 -20.76
N PRO A 159 15.85 5.22 -20.29
CA PRO A 159 16.46 6.08 -19.27
C PRO A 159 16.81 7.50 -19.75
N LEU A 160 16.53 7.85 -21.01
CA LEU A 160 16.89 9.14 -21.61
C LEU A 160 15.79 10.20 -21.61
N ASN A 161 14.72 10.02 -20.84
CA ASN A 161 13.67 11.05 -20.73
C ASN A 161 13.31 11.34 -19.27
N ARG A 162 14.30 11.77 -18.50
CA ARG A 162 14.12 12.41 -17.20
C ARG A 162 15.07 13.59 -17.06
#